data_AF-A0A1W6K242-F1
#
_entry.id   AF-A0A1W6K242-F1
#
_cell.length_a   1.000
_cell.length_b   1.000
_cell.length_c   1.000
_cell.angle_alpha   90.00
_cell.angle_beta   90.00
_cell.angle_gamma   90.00
#
_symmetry.space_group_name_H-M   'P 1'
#
loop_
_entity.id
_entity.type
_entity.pdbx_description
1 polymer ?
#
loop_
_entity_poly.entity_id
_entity_poly.type
_entity_poly.pdbx_seq_one_letter_code
_entity_poly.pdbx_strand_id
1 'polypeptide(L)'
;MNVEDKVRMSEIKKKIVVSMYKMGNGENVSLSFKDIKDSLSISTDALKLNLNDLVSDGVLKKAKSKYILTEIGLKIAKDLIDSS
;
A
#
# COMPACT_ATOMS: atom_id res chain seq x y z
N MET A 1 -11.02 1.73 -15.70
CA MET A 1 -10.48 0.67 -14.83
C MET A 1 -10.51 1.20 -13.41
N ASN A 2 -11.15 0.48 -12.48
CA ASN A 2 -11.28 0.96 -11.10
C ASN A 2 -9.93 0.85 -10.37
N VAL A 3 -9.75 1.70 -9.35
CA VAL A 3 -8.53 1.73 -8.52
C VAL A 3 -8.25 0.35 -7.92
N GLU A 4 -9.30 -0.34 -7.49
CA GLU A 4 -9.21 -1.68 -6.95
C GLU A 4 -8.66 -2.70 -7.96
N ASP A 5 -9.10 -2.66 -9.22
CA ASP A 5 -8.57 -3.54 -10.28
C ASP A 5 -7.08 -3.27 -10.51
N LYS A 6 -6.66 -2.00 -10.52
CA LYS A 6 -5.25 -1.63 -10.69
C LYS A 6 -4.36 -2.20 -9.58
N VAL A 7 -4.85 -2.22 -8.33
CA VAL A 7 -4.13 -2.83 -7.21
C VAL A 7 -4.15 -4.35 -7.34
N ARG A 8 -5.31 -4.95 -7.65
CA ARG A 8 -5.48 -6.40 -7.83
C ARG A 8 -4.71 -6.98 -9.03
N MET A 9 -4.33 -6.18 -10.02
CA MET A 9 -3.52 -6.63 -11.16
C MET A 9 -2.01 -6.58 -10.89
N SER A 10 -1.53 -5.81 -9.90
CA SER A 10 -0.10 -5.68 -9.61
C SER A 10 0.27 -6.38 -8.31
N GLU A 11 1.07 -7.44 -8.41
CA GLU A 11 1.59 -8.17 -7.26
C GLU A 11 2.38 -7.28 -6.28
N ILE A 12 3.11 -6.29 -6.80
CA ILE A 12 3.86 -5.34 -5.95
C ILE A 12 2.91 -4.43 -5.20
N LYS A 13 1.85 -3.91 -5.86
CA LYS A 13 0.85 -3.05 -5.20
C LYS A 13 0.08 -3.82 -4.13
N LYS A 14 -0.32 -5.06 -4.40
CA LYS A 14 -0.93 -5.95 -3.39
C LYS A 14 -0.01 -6.10 -2.18
N LYS A 15 1.25 -6.47 -2.39
CA LYS A 15 2.22 -6.65 -1.31
C LYS A 15 2.38 -5.38 -0.47
N ILE A 16 2.50 -4.22 -1.11
CA ILE A 16 2.61 -2.93 -0.37
C ILE A 16 1.37 -2.70 0.49
N VAL A 17 0.18 -2.76 -0.09
CA VAL A 17 -1.08 -2.44 0.59
C VAL A 17 -1.36 -3.43 1.73
N VAL A 18 -1.18 -4.73 1.49
CA VAL A 18 -1.36 -5.78 2.50
C VAL A 18 -0.31 -5.69 3.61
N SER A 19 0.96 -5.47 3.28
CA SER A 19 2.01 -5.32 4.31
C SER A 19 1.76 -4.10 5.19
N MET A 20 1.40 -2.95 4.60
CA MET A 20 1.06 -1.75 5.37
C MET A 20 -0.13 -2.00 6.30
N TYR A 21 -1.17 -2.70 5.82
CA TYR A 21 -2.34 -3.05 6.63
C TYR A 21 -1.97 -3.97 7.80
N LYS A 22 -1.15 -5.00 7.55
CA LYS A 22 -0.66 -5.93 8.59
C LYS A 22 0.21 -5.22 9.63
N MET A 23 1.11 -4.32 9.19
CA MET A 23 1.94 -3.51 10.09
C MET A 23 1.12 -2.55 10.95
N GLY A 24 -0.05 -2.11 10.47
CA GLY A 24 -0.99 -1.28 11.21
C GLY A 24 -2.03 -2.05 12.01
N ASN A 25 -1.97 -3.38 12.08
CA ASN A 25 -2.99 -4.24 12.69
C ASN A 25 -4.42 -3.92 12.22
N GLY A 26 -4.58 -3.57 10.94
CA GLY A 26 -5.86 -3.20 10.35
C GLY A 26 -6.30 -1.75 10.56
N GLU A 27 -5.47 -0.92 11.19
CA GLU A 27 -5.70 0.52 11.35
C GLU A 27 -4.87 1.36 10.38
N ASN A 28 -5.25 2.63 10.26
CA ASN A 28 -4.50 3.63 9.50
C ASN A 28 -3.20 4.01 10.21
N VAL A 29 -2.15 3.22 9.98
CA VAL A 29 -0.81 3.49 10.47
C VAL A 29 -0.03 4.40 9.52
N SER A 30 0.84 5.24 10.08
CA SER A 30 1.76 6.08 9.32
C SER A 30 3.15 5.46 9.26
N LEU A 31 3.52 4.92 8.09
CA LEU A 31 4.77 4.20 7.87
C LEU A 31 5.74 5.04 7.03
N SER A 32 7.03 5.01 7.38
CA SER A 32 8.05 5.63 6.55
C SER A 32 8.36 4.77 5.34
N PHE A 33 8.98 5.37 4.31
CA PHE A 33 9.49 4.61 3.17
C PHE A 33 10.42 3.46 3.61
N LYS A 34 11.23 3.70 4.64
CA LYS A 34 12.17 2.72 5.17
C LYS A 34 11.42 1.53 5.79
N ASP A 35 10.41 1.78 6.62
CA ASP A 35 9.63 0.71 7.25
C ASP A 35 8.97 -0.20 6.20
N ILE A 36 8.38 0.42 5.17
CA ILE A 36 7.73 -0.30 4.07
C ILE A 36 8.76 -1.11 3.27
N LYS A 37 9.93 -0.52 2.98
CA LYS A 37 11.01 -1.19 2.25
C LYS A 37 11.62 -2.34 3.05
N ASP A 38 11.87 -2.15 4.33
CA ASP A 38 12.46 -3.19 5.16
C ASP A 38 11.47 -4.37 5.34
N SER A 39 10.17 -4.10 5.28
CA SER A 39 9.12 -5.13 5.26
C SER A 39 8.94 -5.81 3.90
N LEU A 40 9.43 -5.24 2.80
CA LEU A 40 9.21 -5.70 1.44
C LEU A 40 10.55 -5.93 0.75
N SER A 41 10.91 -7.17 0.47
CA SER A 41 12.13 -7.52 -0.30
C SER A 41 12.02 -7.11 -1.79
N ILE A 42 11.89 -5.81 -2.07
CA ILE A 42 11.77 -5.21 -3.40
C ILE A 42 12.77 -4.07 -3.58
N SER A 43 13.09 -3.74 -4.84
CA SER A 43 14.04 -2.67 -5.15
C SER A 43 13.49 -1.29 -4.78
N THR A 44 14.40 -0.36 -4.45
CA THR A 44 14.06 1.02 -4.07
C THR A 44 13.23 1.73 -5.15
N ASP A 45 13.60 1.57 -6.41
CA ASP A 45 12.96 2.26 -7.53
C ASP A 45 11.56 1.70 -7.80
N ALA A 46 11.40 0.38 -7.72
CA ALA A 46 10.09 -0.27 -7.83
C ALA A 46 9.16 0.19 -6.69
N LEU A 47 9.66 0.26 -5.46
CA LEU A 47 8.86 0.74 -4.33
C LEU A 47 8.44 2.22 -4.52
N LYS A 48 9.37 3.09 -4.91
CA LYS A 48 9.06 4.51 -5.16
C LYS A 48 7.99 4.70 -6.23
N LEU A 49 8.12 3.99 -7.36
CA LEU A 49 7.17 4.05 -8.45
C LEU A 49 5.78 3.59 -7.99
N ASN A 50 5.70 2.44 -7.33
CA ASN A 50 4.41 1.90 -6.87
C ASN A 50 3.78 2.74 -5.75
N LEU A 51 4.57 3.32 -4.83
CA LEU A 51 4.05 4.22 -3.81
C LEU A 51 3.48 5.50 -4.43
N ASN A 52 4.16 6.09 -5.41
CA ASN A 52 3.66 7.28 -6.11
C ASN A 52 2.37 6.97 -6.88
N ASP A 53 2.30 5.82 -7.55
CA ASP A 53 1.08 5.35 -8.20
C ASP A 53 -0.07 5.21 -7.21
N LEU A 54 0.16 4.50 -6.09
CA LEU A 54 -0.86 4.26 -5.06
C LEU A 54 -1.33 5.57 -4.40
N VAL A 55 -0.44 6.57 -4.27
CA VAL A 55 -0.82 7.91 -3.81
C VAL A 55 -1.66 8.63 -4.86
N SER A 56 -1.28 8.56 -6.13
CA SER A 56 -2.01 9.19 -7.23
C SER A 56 -3.40 8.57 -7.43
N ASP A 57 -3.51 7.26 -7.23
CA ASP A 57 -4.77 6.50 -7.27
C ASP A 57 -5.63 6.70 -5.98
N GLY A 58 -5.14 7.44 -4.98
CA GLY A 58 -5.88 7.71 -3.73
C GLY A 58 -5.96 6.56 -2.74
N VAL A 59 -5.22 5.47 -2.98
CA VAL A 59 -5.11 4.30 -2.08
C VAL A 59 -4.25 4.63 -0.86
N LEU A 60 -3.21 5.43 -1.07
CA LEU A 60 -2.34 5.94 -0.03
C LEU A 60 -2.43 7.47 0.06
N LYS A 61 -2.24 8.00 1.26
CA LYS A 61 -2.00 9.41 1.51
C LYS A 61 -0.55 9.60 1.94
N LYS A 62 0.15 10.50 1.27
CA LYS A 62 1.49 10.92 1.69
C LYS A 62 1.39 12.10 2.65
N ALA A 63 1.87 11.91 3.87
CA ALA A 63 1.97 12.96 4.90
C ALA A 63 3.45 13.20 5.22
N LYS A 64 4.00 14.32 4.72
CA LYS A 64 5.45 14.62 4.78
C LYS A 64 6.28 13.48 4.16
N SER A 65 7.01 12.73 4.99
CA SER A 65 7.88 11.61 4.60
C SER A 65 7.29 10.24 4.94
N LYS A 66 6.00 10.19 5.29
CA LYS A 66 5.29 8.96 5.65
C LYS A 66 4.10 8.71 4.74
N TYR A 67 3.72 7.45 4.64
CA TYR A 67 2.57 6.96 3.87
C TYR A 67 1.55 6.38 4.84
N ILE A 68 0.28 6.64 4.55
CA ILE A 68 -0.87 6.21 5.35
C ILE A 68 -1.86 5.57 4.38
N LEU A 69 -2.46 4.44 4.75
CA LEU A 69 -3.60 3.92 4.00
C LEU A 69 -4.77 4.91 4.07
N THR A 70 -5.51 5.05 2.98
CA THR A 70 -6.81 5.74 3.01
C THR A 70 -7.90 4.72 3.34
N GLU A 71 -9.14 5.16 3.54
CA GLU A 71 -10.28 4.26 3.71
C GLU A 71 -10.41 3.26 2.54
N ILE A 72 -10.16 3.73 1.31
CA ILE A 72 -10.14 2.88 0.12
C ILE A 72 -9.00 1.87 0.21
N GLY A 73 -7.80 2.30 0.63
CA GLY A 73 -6.67 1.40 0.80
C GLY A 73 -6.88 0.34 1.87
N LEU A 74 -7.49 0.69 3.01
CA LEU A 74 -7.86 -0.27 4.05
C LEU A 74 -8.85 -1.30 3.53
N LYS A 75 -9.89 -0.85 2.81
CA LYS A 75 -10.89 -1.75 2.25
C LYS A 75 -10.26 -2.74 1.26
N ILE A 76 -9.46 -2.23 0.32
CA ILE A 76 -8.76 -3.07 -0.67
C ILE A 76 -7.82 -4.06 0.04
N ALA A 77 -7.08 -3.61 1.06
CA ALA A 77 -6.18 -4.49 1.81
C ALA A 77 -6.94 -5.61 2.51
N LYS A 78 -8.05 -5.28 3.16
CA LYS A 78 -8.91 -6.24 3.84
C LYS A 78 -9.51 -7.24 2.85
N ASP A 79 -10.08 -6.76 1.76
CA ASP A 79 -10.67 -7.62 0.73
C ASP A 79 -9.62 -8.57 0.11
N LEU A 80 -8.37 -8.11 -0.07
CA LEU A 80 -7.26 -8.95 -0.53
C LEU A 80 -6.87 -10.04 0.48
N ILE A 81 -6.92 -9.74 1.79
CA ILE A 81 -6.61 -10.72 2.85
C ILE A 81 -7.74 -11.74 2.97
N ASP A 82 -8.99 -11.29 2.98
CA ASP A 82 -10.17 -12.16 3.11
C ASP A 82 -10.38 -13.04 1.86
N SER A 83 -9.83 -12.63 0.70
CA SER A 83 -9.86 -13.40 -0.56
C SER A 83 -8.62 -14.30 -0.78
N SER A 84 -7.64 -14.30 0.13
CA SER A 84 -6.42 -15.14 0.06
C SER A 84 -6.54 -16.39 0.92
#